data_AF-A0A1V1P091-F1
#
_entry.id   AF-A0A1V1P091-F1
#
_cell.length_a   1.000
_cell.length_b   1.000
_cell.length_c   1.000
_cell.angle_alpha   90.00
_cell.angle_beta   90.00
_cell.angle_gamma   90.00
#
_symmetry.space_group_name_H-M   'P 1'
#
loop_
_entity.id
_entity.type
_entity.pdbx_description
1 polymer ?
#
loop_
_entity_poly.entity_id
_entity_poly.type
_entity_poly.pdbx_seq_one_letter_code
_entity_poly.pdbx_strand_id
1 'polypeptide(L)'
;MRKGGEALLLKPSSTKDYSHKGLVSIQANGKHKPIFCVHPVEGYVYCYNELSRYLGNAYPLYAFQADGITPGTVPSKNIFAMAKNYIQLMKEIQPNDLYTIVGWSFGGGRCL
;
A
#
# COMPACT_ATOMS: atom_id res chain seq x y z
N MET A 1 -11.91 -20.95 17.02
CA MET A 1 -11.46 -21.11 15.62
C MET A 1 -11.93 -19.89 14.82
N ARG A 2 -11.09 -18.86 14.70
CA ARG A 2 -11.43 -17.64 13.94
C ARG A 2 -11.15 -17.93 12.46
N LYS A 3 -12.21 -17.98 11.66
CA LYS A 3 -12.14 -18.06 10.19
C LYS A 3 -11.32 -16.88 9.66
N GLY A 4 -10.40 -17.18 8.75
CA GLY A 4 -9.53 -16.20 8.10
C GLY A 4 -10.35 -15.05 7.54
N GLY A 5 -10.00 -13.83 7.99
CA GLY A 5 -10.50 -12.61 7.39
C GLY A 5 -9.84 -12.46 6.03
N GLU A 6 -10.52 -12.94 4.99
CA GLU A 6 -10.34 -12.43 3.65
C GLU A 6 -10.47 -10.91 3.77
N ALA A 7 -9.40 -10.19 3.48
CA ALA A 7 -9.52 -8.76 3.25
C ALA A 7 -10.51 -8.62 2.10
N LEU A 8 -11.72 -8.21 2.44
CA LEU A 8 -12.74 -7.83 1.49
C LEU A 8 -12.08 -6.86 0.52
N LEU A 9 -11.86 -7.33 -0.70
CA LEU A 9 -11.70 -6.53 -1.90
C LEU A 9 -12.98 -5.68 -2.02
N LEU A 10 -13.08 -4.64 -1.20
CA LEU A 10 -14.04 -3.57 -1.38
C LEU A 10 -13.61 -2.88 -2.66
N LYS A 11 -14.16 -3.30 -3.79
CA LYS A 11 -13.99 -2.64 -5.08
C LYS A 11 -14.46 -1.19 -4.91
N PRO A 12 -13.56 -0.18 -4.91
CA PRO A 12 -14.01 1.19 -4.93
C PRO A 12 -14.52 1.46 -6.35
N SER A 13 -15.77 1.89 -6.45
CA SER A 13 -16.34 2.40 -7.70
C SER A 13 -15.50 3.59 -8.16
N SER A 14 -14.81 3.42 -9.29
CA SER A 14 -14.02 4.43 -10.05
C SER A 14 -12.54 4.65 -9.72
N THR A 15 -11.87 3.80 -8.95
CA THR A 15 -10.41 3.93 -8.72
C THR A 15 -9.63 2.93 -9.57
N LYS A 16 -8.54 3.36 -10.21
CA LYS A 16 -7.64 2.47 -10.96
C LYS A 16 -7.25 1.27 -10.09
N ASP A 17 -7.45 0.06 -10.61
CA ASP A 17 -7.14 -1.18 -9.91
C ASP A 17 -5.65 -1.49 -10.06
N TYR A 18 -4.90 -1.36 -8.96
CA TYR A 18 -3.49 -1.68 -8.88
C TYR A 18 -3.20 -2.97 -8.11
N SER A 19 -4.24 -3.74 -7.76
CA SER A 19 -4.10 -4.95 -6.96
C SER A 19 -3.16 -5.97 -7.61
N HIS A 20 -3.21 -6.11 -8.93
CA HIS A 20 -2.30 -6.96 -9.72
C HIS A 20 -0.84 -6.51 -9.73
N LYS A 21 -0.54 -5.26 -9.33
CA LYS A 21 0.82 -4.71 -9.21
C LYS A 21 1.31 -4.70 -7.75
N GLY A 22 0.56 -5.32 -6.82
CA GLY A 22 0.90 -5.32 -5.40
C GLY A 22 0.62 -4.00 -4.68
N LEU A 23 -0.19 -3.10 -5.25
CA LEU A 23 -0.63 -1.89 -4.56
C LEU A 23 -2.11 -2.00 -4.18
N VAL A 24 -2.35 -1.97 -2.87
CA VAL A 24 -3.68 -2.09 -2.30
C VAL A 24 -4.20 -0.71 -1.94
N SER A 25 -5.38 -0.36 -2.43
CA SER A 25 -6.10 0.82 -1.95
C SER A 25 -6.90 0.44 -0.71
N ILE A 26 -6.43 0.88 0.46
CA ILE A 26 -7.12 0.62 1.73
C ILE A 26 -8.27 1.61 1.89
N GLN A 27 -8.04 2.87 1.51
CA GLN A 27 -9.03 3.94 1.54
C GLN A 27 -8.68 4.97 0.44
N ALA A 28 -9.40 4.98 -0.68
CA ALA A 28 -9.04 5.82 -1.84
C ALA A 28 -9.60 7.25 -1.83
N ASN A 29 -10.61 7.50 -1.02
CA ASN A 29 -11.31 8.75 -0.85
C ASN A 29 -10.46 9.78 -0.09
N GLY A 30 -10.81 11.05 -0.32
CA GLY A 30 -10.14 12.18 0.28
C GLY A 30 -9.60 13.13 -0.79
N LYS A 31 -9.34 14.36 -0.38
CA LYS A 31 -8.76 15.41 -1.24
C LYS A 31 -7.37 15.83 -0.78
N HIS A 32 -6.92 15.32 0.37
CA HIS A 32 -5.56 15.55 0.85
C HIS A 32 -4.56 14.67 0.10
N LYS A 33 -3.28 14.94 0.34
CA LYS A 33 -2.18 14.15 -0.25
C LYS A 33 -2.29 12.68 0.20
N PRO A 34 -2.13 11.72 -0.72
CA PRO A 34 -2.07 10.31 -0.39
C PRO A 34 -0.96 9.97 0.60
N ILE A 35 -1.25 9.00 1.47
CA ILE A 35 -0.30 8.35 2.35
C ILE A 35 -0.01 6.97 1.77
N PHE A 36 1.28 6.65 1.64
CA PHE A 36 1.76 5.37 1.12
C PHE A 36 2.38 4.53 2.22
N CYS A 37 1.87 3.33 2.43
CA CYS A 37 2.31 2.43 3.47
C CYS A 37 3.14 1.27 2.91
N VAL A 38 4.31 0.98 3.51
CA VAL A 38 5.17 -0.15 3.09
C VAL A 38 4.85 -1.38 3.94
N HIS A 39 4.68 -2.57 3.34
CA HIS A 39 4.42 -3.78 4.10
C HIS A 39 5.49 -4.06 5.18
N PRO A 40 5.11 -4.71 6.30
CA PRO A 40 6.06 -5.30 7.25
C PRO A 40 6.69 -6.58 6.68
N VAL A 41 7.54 -7.27 7.43
CA VAL A 41 8.32 -8.43 6.94
C VAL A 41 7.43 -9.57 6.43
N GLU A 42 6.23 -9.70 6.99
CA GLU A 42 5.22 -10.69 6.62
C GLU A 42 4.63 -10.44 5.22
N GLY A 43 4.85 -9.25 4.65
CA GLY A 43 4.50 -8.91 3.28
C GLY A 43 3.04 -8.50 3.03
N TYR A 44 2.14 -8.72 3.99
CA TYR A 44 0.74 -8.31 3.92
C TYR A 44 0.49 -6.94 4.55
N VAL A 45 -0.50 -6.20 4.04
CA VAL A 45 -0.76 -4.81 4.42
C VAL A 45 -1.98 -4.62 5.34
N TYR A 46 -2.60 -5.70 5.80
CA TYR A 46 -3.82 -5.65 6.63
C TYR A 46 -3.63 -4.91 7.96
N CYS A 47 -2.37 -4.80 8.43
CA CYS A 47 -2.01 -4.03 9.62
C CYS A 47 -2.37 -2.54 9.51
N TYR A 48 -2.54 -2.00 8.30
CA TYR A 48 -2.90 -0.60 8.08
C TYR A 48 -4.42 -0.33 8.04
N ASN A 49 -5.26 -1.35 8.18
CA ASN A 49 -6.71 -1.18 8.21
C ASN A 49 -7.18 -0.31 9.40
N GLU A 50 -6.59 -0.48 10.58
CA GLU A 50 -6.97 0.35 11.73
C GLU A 50 -6.46 1.79 11.56
N LEU A 51 -5.30 2.00 10.93
CA LEU A 51 -4.80 3.33 10.59
C LEU A 51 -5.76 4.09 9.67
N SER A 52 -6.33 3.42 8.67
CA SER A 52 -7.30 4.06 7.76
C SER A 52 -8.55 4.56 8.50
N ARG A 53 -8.97 3.85 9.56
CA ARG A 53 -10.13 4.24 10.38
C ARG A 53 -9.86 5.52 11.17
N TYR A 54 -8.64 5.67 11.71
CA TYR A 54 -8.26 6.89 12.43
C TYR A 54 -8.07 8.10 11.50
N LEU A 55 -7.55 7.89 10.30
CA LEU A 55 -7.38 8.95 9.30
C LEU A 55 -8.72 9.39 8.68
N GLY A 56 -9.72 8.52 8.69
CA GLY A 56 -11.02 8.76 8.10
C GLY A 56 -10.94 8.97 6.58
N ASN A 57 -11.96 9.62 6.00
CA ASN A 57 -12.05 9.85 4.55
C ASN A 57 -11.31 11.13 4.09
N ALA A 58 -10.46 11.71 4.94
CA ALA A 58 -9.73 12.93 4.60
C ALA A 58 -8.47 12.61 3.76
N TYR A 59 -7.74 11.56 4.13
CA TYR A 59 -6.46 11.19 3.54
C TYR A 59 -6.58 9.86 2.77
N PRO A 60 -6.33 9.85 1.45
CA PRO A 60 -6.21 8.60 0.72
C PRO A 60 -5.06 7.76 1.27
N LEU A 61 -5.30 6.48 1.52
CA LEU A 61 -4.34 5.52 2.05
C LEU A 61 -4.14 4.35 1.08
N TYR A 62 -2.92 4.22 0.60
CA TYR A 62 -2.46 3.13 -0.25
C TYR A 62 -1.37 2.34 0.44
N ALA A 63 -1.28 1.05 0.20
CA ALA A 63 -0.24 0.21 0.80
C ALA A 63 0.39 -0.76 -0.21
N PHE A 64 1.71 -0.86 -0.19
CA PHE A 64 2.47 -1.81 -0.99
C PHE A 64 2.48 -3.16 -0.30
N GLN A 65 1.87 -4.15 -0.94
CA GLN A 65 2.00 -5.56 -0.61
C GLN A 65 3.26 -6.13 -1.24
N ALA A 66 3.90 -7.08 -0.57
CA ALA A 66 5.13 -7.69 -1.10
C ALA A 66 4.86 -8.40 -2.44
N ASP A 67 5.80 -8.23 -3.37
CA ASP A 67 5.78 -8.98 -4.62
C ASP A 67 5.97 -10.49 -4.32
N GLY A 68 5.29 -11.35 -5.08
CA GLY A 68 5.24 -12.80 -4.85
C GLY A 68 4.12 -13.28 -3.93
N ILE A 69 3.51 -12.38 -3.16
CA ILE A 69 2.26 -12.68 -2.43
C ILE A 69 1.05 -12.37 -3.31
N THR A 70 1.13 -11.30 -4.08
CA THR A 70 0.08 -10.93 -5.04
C THR A 70 0.11 -11.89 -6.22
N PRO A 71 -1.03 -12.50 -6.63
CA PRO A 71 -1.08 -13.36 -7.80
C PRO A 71 -0.56 -12.65 -9.05
N GLY A 72 0.40 -13.27 -9.74
CA GLY A 72 1.00 -12.72 -10.95
C GLY A 72 2.23 -11.84 -10.74
N THR A 73 2.62 -11.55 -9.48
CA THR A 73 3.89 -10.86 -9.19
C THR A 73 4.98 -11.84 -8.78
N VAL A 74 6.24 -11.47 -9.00
CA VAL A 74 7.42 -12.28 -8.67
C VAL A 74 8.19 -11.56 -7.55
N PRO A 75 8.65 -12.26 -6.49
CA PRO A 75 9.41 -11.64 -5.43
C PRO A 75 10.54 -10.74 -5.94
N SER A 76 10.59 -9.54 -5.41
CA SER A 76 11.65 -8.57 -5.73
C SER A 76 13.02 -9.14 -5.34
N LYS A 77 14.01 -9.01 -6.24
CA LYS A 77 15.36 -9.60 -6.06
C LYS A 77 16.14 -8.99 -4.90
N ASN A 78 15.87 -7.73 -4.57
CA ASN A 78 16.50 -6.99 -3.48
C ASN A 78 15.65 -5.75 -3.13
N ILE A 79 16.02 -5.08 -2.03
CA ILE A 79 15.32 -3.88 -1.54
C ILE A 79 15.30 -2.73 -2.55
N PHE A 80 16.35 -2.56 -3.37
CA PHE A 80 16.41 -1.48 -4.37
C PHE A 80 15.42 -1.71 -5.51
N ALA A 81 15.29 -2.95 -5.98
CA ALA A 81 14.32 -3.32 -7.00
C ALA A 81 12.88 -3.07 -6.50
N MET A 82 12.62 -3.46 -5.25
CA MET A 82 11.34 -3.23 -4.58
C MET A 82 11.02 -1.73 -4.45
N ALA A 83 11.96 -0.93 -3.94
CA ALA A 83 11.79 0.51 -3.81
C ALA A 83 11.55 1.20 -5.17
N LYS A 84 12.26 0.75 -6.23
CA LYS A 84 12.06 1.27 -7.58
C LYS A 84 10.64 0.99 -8.09
N ASN A 85 10.10 -0.20 -7.86
CA ASN A 85 8.72 -0.55 -8.21
C ASN A 85 7.73 0.35 -7.44
N TYR A 86 7.94 0.53 -6.14
CA TYR A 86 7.05 1.38 -5.32
C TYR A 86 7.05 2.82 -5.78
N ILE A 87 8.22 3.40 -6.07
CA ILE A 87 8.32 4.77 -6.60
C ILE A 87 7.59 4.91 -7.94
N GLN A 88 7.66 3.91 -8.83
CA GLN A 88 6.93 3.95 -10.10
C GLN A 88 5.41 3.98 -9.85
N LEU A 89 4.91 3.13 -8.96
CA LEU A 89 3.50 3.09 -8.58
C LEU A 89 3.05 4.41 -7.90
N MET A 90 3.88 4.99 -7.05
CA MET A 90 3.62 6.29 -6.42
C MET A 90 3.48 7.40 -7.45
N LYS A 91 4.36 7.42 -8.45
CA LYS A 91 4.32 8.39 -9.56
C LYS A 91 3.09 8.22 -10.47
N GLU A 92 2.58 6.99 -10.62
CA GLU A 92 1.32 6.76 -11.35
C GLU A 92 0.11 7.39 -10.64
N ILE A 93 0.16 7.56 -9.32
CA ILE A 93 -0.91 8.16 -8.51
C ILE A 93 -0.69 9.66 -8.28
N GLN A 94 0.53 10.04 -7.93
CA GLN A 94 0.93 11.41 -7.58
C GLN A 94 2.23 11.75 -8.32
N PRO A 95 2.18 12.30 -9.54
CA PRO A 95 3.36 12.42 -10.39
C PRO A 95 4.49 13.33 -9.87
N ASN A 96 4.17 14.49 -9.29
CA ASN A 96 5.15 15.58 -9.05
C ASN A 96 4.94 16.30 -7.70
N ASP A 97 4.74 15.57 -6.60
CA ASP A 97 4.51 16.20 -5.30
C ASP A 97 5.20 15.42 -4.18
N LEU A 98 5.39 16.04 -3.02
CA LEU A 98 6.01 15.46 -1.83
C LEU A 98 5.21 14.24 -1.35
N TYR A 99 5.88 13.10 -1.23
CA TYR A 99 5.27 11.85 -0.82
C TYR A 99 5.30 11.68 0.69
N THR A 100 4.18 11.23 1.26
CA THR A 100 4.14 10.77 2.66
C THR A 100 4.25 9.25 2.67
N ILE A 101 5.35 8.74 3.22
CA ILE A 101 5.59 7.30 3.35
C ILE A 101 5.52 6.92 4.83
N VAL A 102 4.77 5.87 5.14
CA VAL A 102 4.66 5.29 6.47
C VAL A 102 5.09 3.84 6.42
N GLY A 103 5.84 3.41 7.43
CA GLY A 103 6.30 2.04 7.51
C GLY A 103 6.21 1.52 8.93
N TRP A 104 5.64 0.34 9.09
CA TRP A 104 5.66 -0.40 10.34
C TRP A 104 6.72 -1.49 10.29
N SER A 105 7.52 -1.61 11.36
CA SER A 105 8.56 -2.63 11.49
C SER A 105 9.57 -2.58 10.32
N PHE A 106 9.78 -3.67 9.59
CA PHE A 106 10.64 -3.72 8.40
C PHE A 106 10.28 -2.68 7.33
N GLY A 107 9.00 -2.34 7.18
CA GLY A 107 8.54 -1.28 6.27
C GLY A 107 8.98 0.12 6.72
N GLY A 108 9.32 0.28 8.01
CA GLY A 108 9.79 1.52 8.63
C GLY A 108 11.30 1.73 8.57
N GLY A 109 12.00 1.06 7.65
CA GLY A 109 13.45 1.17 7.46
C GLY A 109 13.90 2.60 7.11
N ARG A 110 14.08 3.42 8.16
CA ARG A 110 14.64 4.78 8.22
C ARG A 110 14.03 5.81 7.25
N CYS A 111 12.94 6.44 7.68
CA CYS A 111 12.62 7.82 7.30
C CYS A 111 13.46 8.77 8.19
N LEU A 112 14.46 9.43 7.59
CA LEU A 112 15.09 10.67 8.06
C LEU A 112 14.82 11.74 6.99
#